data_AF-A0A9E3T568-F1
#
_entry.id   AF-A0A9E3T568-F1
#
_cell.length_a   1.000
_cell.length_b   1.000
_cell.length_c   1.000
_cell.angle_alpha   90.00
_cell.angle_beta   90.00
_cell.angle_gamma   90.00
#
_symmetry.space_group_name_H-M   'P 1'
#
loop_
_entity.id
_entity.type
_entity.pdbx_description
1 polymer ?
#
loop_
_entity_poly.entity_id
_entity_poly.type
_entity_poly.pdbx_seq_one_letter_code
_entity_poly.pdbx_strand_id
1 'polypeptide(L)'
;MPDAKTGFVAIERRDPGKSSLYMTSDGGYTWYKKNIPLLSKLSDKYIFVYSLKFVDGEIIWPISGFDDVKKDFAILFLVSKDNGNSWKEKAYFIYKNSPKEIYVLDEENWYVLFEDELFKTNNGGNTWEKLNIPQGTFQIQFIDNKTVWALASTSGGT
;
A
#
# COMPACT_ATOMS: atom_id res chain seq x y z
N MET A 1 -20.24 -5.18 -6.73
CA MET A 1 -19.84 -4.89 -5.34
C MET A 1 -19.09 -6.11 -4.81
N PRO A 2 -18.01 -5.96 -4.03
CA PRO A 2 -17.42 -7.09 -3.32
C PRO A 2 -18.51 -7.67 -2.41
N ASP A 3 -18.87 -8.93 -2.65
CA ASP A 3 -19.84 -9.65 -1.84
C ASP A 3 -19.12 -10.43 -0.74
N ALA A 4 -19.87 -10.98 0.22
CA ALA A 4 -19.32 -11.80 1.29
C ALA A 4 -18.58 -13.07 0.79
N LYS A 5 -18.61 -13.34 -0.52
CA LYS A 5 -17.96 -14.48 -1.14
C LYS A 5 -16.63 -14.10 -1.79
N THR A 6 -16.38 -12.84 -2.10
CA THR A 6 -15.19 -12.42 -2.84
C THR A 6 -14.16 -11.76 -1.93
N GLY A 7 -12.97 -12.32 -1.87
CA GLY A 7 -11.86 -11.82 -1.04
C GLY A 7 -10.51 -12.01 -1.71
N PHE A 8 -9.52 -11.23 -1.28
CA PHE A 8 -8.14 -11.35 -1.76
C PHE A 8 -7.20 -11.41 -0.57
N VAL A 9 -6.15 -12.21 -0.71
CA VAL A 9 -5.02 -12.25 0.22
C VAL A 9 -3.75 -12.04 -0.58
N ALA A 10 -3.02 -11.00 -0.22
CA ALA A 10 -1.64 -10.83 -0.64
C ALA A 10 -0.75 -11.48 0.42
N ILE A 11 0.05 -12.46 0.02
CA ILE A 11 1.04 -13.10 0.89
C ILE A 11 2.41 -12.60 0.46
N GLU A 12 3.06 -11.87 1.35
CA GLU A 12 4.50 -11.61 1.27
C GLU A 12 5.23 -12.73 2.02
N ARG A 13 6.12 -13.44 1.33
CA ARG A 13 7.16 -14.21 2.02
C ARG A 13 8.35 -13.27 2.19
N ARG A 14 9.00 -13.28 3.37
CA ARG A 14 10.22 -12.50 3.65
C ARG A 14 11.39 -12.75 2.68
N ASP A 15 11.23 -13.69 1.76
CA ASP A 15 12.10 -13.82 0.60
C ASP A 15 11.70 -12.77 -0.45
N PRO A 16 12.59 -11.81 -0.74
CA PRO A 16 12.31 -10.80 -1.75
C PRO A 16 11.97 -11.45 -3.10
N GLY A 17 10.86 -11.03 -3.72
CA GLY A 17 10.35 -11.58 -4.99
C GLY A 17 9.49 -12.82 -4.89
N LYS A 18 9.10 -13.23 -3.68
CA LYS A 18 8.13 -14.33 -3.47
C LYS A 18 6.77 -13.85 -2.97
N SER A 19 6.32 -12.69 -3.45
CA SER A 19 4.94 -12.23 -3.23
C SER A 19 3.98 -13.04 -4.11
N SER A 20 2.82 -13.41 -3.57
CA SER A 20 1.77 -14.08 -4.34
C SER A 20 0.40 -13.47 -4.01
N LEU A 21 -0.37 -13.20 -5.06
CA LEU A 21 -1.75 -12.78 -4.95
C LEU A 21 -2.65 -14.02 -5.06
N TYR A 22 -3.51 -14.21 -4.09
CA TYR A 22 -4.55 -15.23 -4.12
C TYR A 22 -5.92 -14.56 -4.03
N MET A 23 -6.87 -15.09 -4.78
CA MET A 23 -8.26 -14.64 -4.81
C MET A 23 -9.19 -15.79 -4.47
N THR A 24 -10.22 -15.51 -3.69
CA THR A 24 -11.36 -16.40 -3.46
C THR A 24 -12.64 -15.73 -3.95
N SER A 25 -13.60 -16.54 -4.40
CA SER A 25 -14.95 -16.10 -4.78
C SER A 25 -16.05 -16.94 -4.10
N ASP A 26 -15.69 -17.71 -3.08
CA ASP A 26 -16.61 -18.56 -2.33
C ASP A 26 -16.54 -18.35 -0.81
N GLY A 27 -15.95 -17.24 -0.34
CA GLY A 27 -15.82 -16.95 1.09
C GLY A 27 -14.60 -17.62 1.73
N GLY A 28 -13.61 -18.01 0.91
CA GLY A 28 -12.34 -18.57 1.38
C GLY A 28 -12.30 -20.10 1.42
N TYR A 29 -13.31 -20.80 0.90
CA TYR A 29 -13.26 -22.27 0.76
C TYR A 29 -12.28 -22.70 -0.33
N THR A 30 -12.18 -21.94 -1.43
CA THR A 30 -11.21 -22.15 -2.49
C THR A 30 -10.46 -20.87 -2.84
N TRP A 31 -9.19 -21.05 -3.25
CA TRP A 31 -8.26 -19.97 -3.56
C TRP A 31 -7.57 -20.24 -4.89
N TYR A 32 -7.52 -19.21 -5.73
CA TYR A 32 -6.85 -19.24 -7.03
C TYR A 32 -5.68 -18.27 -7.02
N LYS A 33 -4.49 -18.77 -7.39
CA LYS A 33 -3.32 -17.91 -7.57
C LYS A 33 -3.57 -17.00 -8.77
N LYS A 34 -3.49 -15.69 -8.55
CA LYS A 34 -3.49 -14.67 -9.61
C LYS A 34 -2.07 -14.23 -9.87
N ASN A 35 -1.80 -13.83 -11.11
CA ASN A 35 -0.56 -13.15 -11.40
C ASN A 35 -0.61 -11.80 -10.70
N ILE A 36 0.46 -11.50 -9.96
CA ILE A 36 0.73 -10.11 -9.62
C ILE A 36 1.00 -9.43 -10.96
N PRO A 37 0.34 -8.31 -11.28
CA PRO A 37 0.67 -7.54 -12.46
C PRO A 37 2.06 -6.98 -12.22
N LEU A 38 3.09 -7.75 -12.56
CA LEU A 38 4.47 -7.36 -12.45
C LEU A 38 4.75 -6.46 -13.66
N LEU A 39 4.76 -5.14 -13.48
CA LEU A 39 5.90 -4.42 -12.90
C LEU A 39 7.18 -4.64 -13.70
N SER A 40 7.14 -4.63 -15.04
CA SER A 40 8.37 -4.48 -15.85
C SER A 40 9.25 -3.30 -15.40
N LYS A 41 8.67 -2.36 -14.66
CA LYS A 41 9.33 -1.22 -14.02
C LYS A 41 10.08 -1.54 -12.71
N LEU A 42 9.76 -2.63 -12.01
CA LEU A 42 10.36 -2.98 -10.71
C LEU A 42 11.03 -4.35 -10.76
N SER A 43 12.18 -4.46 -10.10
CA SER A 43 12.86 -5.76 -9.94
C SER A 43 12.11 -6.59 -8.90
N ASP A 44 11.66 -7.79 -9.29
CA ASP A 44 11.00 -8.76 -8.42
C ASP A 44 11.79 -8.98 -7.14
N LYS A 45 13.13 -8.89 -7.21
CA LYS A 45 14.04 -9.08 -6.09
C LYS A 45 13.81 -8.11 -4.92
N TYR A 46 13.06 -7.01 -5.03
CA TYR A 46 12.83 -6.13 -3.86
C TYR A 46 11.43 -5.55 -3.82
N ILE A 47 10.43 -6.38 -4.10
CA ILE A 47 9.03 -5.98 -4.04
C ILE A 47 8.43 -6.28 -2.67
N PHE A 48 7.83 -5.26 -2.07
CA PHE A 48 6.98 -5.34 -0.88
C PHE A 48 5.54 -5.08 -1.29
N VAL A 49 4.60 -5.86 -0.74
CA VAL A 49 3.18 -5.74 -1.07
C VAL A 49 2.40 -5.34 0.18
N TYR A 50 1.56 -4.33 0.05
CA TYR A 50 0.73 -3.84 1.15
C TYR A 50 -0.70 -4.34 1.00
N SER A 51 -1.52 -4.13 2.03
CA SER A 51 -2.93 -4.47 1.97
C SER A 51 -3.64 -3.70 0.86
N LEU A 52 -4.28 -4.43 -0.06
CA LEU A 52 -5.22 -3.84 -1.00
C LEU A 52 -6.46 -3.32 -0.28
N LYS A 53 -7.11 -2.34 -0.89
CA LYS A 53 -8.31 -1.70 -0.39
C LYS A 53 -9.38 -1.70 -1.48
N PHE A 54 -10.62 -1.92 -1.06
CA PHE A 54 -11.79 -1.79 -1.92
C PHE A 54 -12.41 -0.42 -1.69
N VAL A 55 -12.53 0.36 -2.74
CA VAL A 55 -13.06 1.71 -2.69
C VAL A 55 -13.96 1.92 -3.89
N ASP A 56 -15.24 2.22 -3.66
CA ASP A 56 -16.21 2.58 -4.70
C ASP A 56 -16.27 1.63 -5.92
N GLY A 57 -16.06 0.33 -5.67
CA GLY A 57 -16.07 -0.71 -6.70
C GLY A 57 -14.73 -0.92 -7.41
N GLU A 58 -13.70 -0.16 -7.04
CA GLU A 58 -12.31 -0.38 -7.44
C GLU A 58 -11.53 -1.14 -6.37
N ILE A 59 -10.47 -1.84 -6.78
CA ILE A 59 -9.44 -2.34 -5.89
C ILE A 59 -8.20 -1.48 -6.09
N ILE A 60 -7.71 -0.85 -5.02
CA ILE A 60 -6.46 -0.11 -5.01
C ILE A 60 -5.43 -0.94 -4.24
N TRP A 61 -4.30 -1.24 -4.88
CA TRP A 61 -3.25 -2.07 -4.32
C TRP A 61 -1.90 -1.34 -4.33
N PRO A 62 -1.41 -0.94 -3.14
CA PRO A 62 -0.09 -0.36 -3.00
C PRO A 62 1.00 -1.44 -3.02
N ILE A 63 2.07 -1.17 -3.77
CA ILE A 63 3.25 -2.03 -3.90
C ILE A 63 4.47 -1.12 -3.88
N SER A 64 5.56 -1.52 -3.23
CA SER A 64 6.83 -0.80 -3.34
C SER A 64 7.96 -1.66 -3.88
N GLY A 65 8.85 -1.08 -4.66
CA GLY A 65 10.08 -1.70 -5.15
C GLY A 65 11.31 -0.85 -4.84
N PHE A 66 12.41 -1.49 -4.46
CA PHE A 66 13.71 -0.82 -4.28
C PHE A 66 14.52 -0.77 -5.59
N ASP A 67 15.00 0.42 -5.95
CA ASP A 67 15.92 0.64 -7.06
C ASP A 67 17.37 0.62 -6.54
N ASP A 68 18.10 -0.44 -6.86
CA ASP A 68 19.47 -0.65 -6.41
C ASP A 68 20.47 0.38 -6.98
N VAL A 69 20.14 1.05 -8.09
CA VAL A 69 20.98 2.06 -8.75
C VAL A 69 20.74 3.43 -8.13
N LYS A 70 19.47 3.83 -7.99
CA LYS A 70 19.10 5.14 -7.43
C LYS A 70 19.11 5.18 -5.91
N LYS A 71 19.08 4.02 -5.25
CA LYS A 71 18.97 3.86 -3.80
C LYS A 71 17.70 4.55 -3.25
N ASP A 72 16.60 4.42 -3.97
CA ASP A 72 15.27 4.88 -3.57
C ASP A 72 14.23 3.77 -3.74
N PHE A 73 13.04 4.02 -3.20
CA PHE A 73 11.86 3.17 -3.30
C PHE A 73 10.84 3.84 -4.20
N ALA A 74 10.34 3.09 -5.18
CA ALA A 74 9.17 3.44 -5.94
C ALA A 74 7.94 2.77 -5.30
N ILE A 75 6.98 3.58 -4.86
CA ILE A 75 5.68 3.15 -4.37
C ILE A 75 4.68 3.32 -5.52
N LEU A 76 4.08 2.24 -5.97
CA LEU A 76 3.07 2.20 -7.02
C LEU A 76 1.70 1.90 -6.43
N PHE A 77 0.70 2.61 -6.92
CA PHE A 77 -0.70 2.36 -6.59
C PHE A 77 -1.36 1.76 -7.82
N LEU A 78 -1.59 0.45 -7.80
CA LEU A 78 -2.29 -0.24 -8.87
C LEU A 78 -3.80 -0.19 -8.63
N VAL A 79 -4.58 0.00 -9.69
CA VAL A 79 -6.04 -0.01 -9.65
C VAL A 79 -6.59 -1.13 -10.53
N SER A 80 -7.60 -1.84 -10.02
CA SER A 80 -8.42 -2.76 -10.80
C SER A 80 -9.89 -2.37 -10.70
N LYS A 81 -10.59 -2.38 -11.84
CA LYS A 81 -12.04 -2.13 -11.94
C LYS A 81 -12.83 -3.38 -12.30
N ASP A 82 -12.16 -4.53 -12.40
CA ASP A 82 -12.72 -5.79 -12.89
C ASP A 82 -12.46 -6.94 -11.90
N ASN A 83 -12.51 -6.64 -10.61
CA ASN A 83 -12.27 -7.59 -9.50
C ASN A 83 -10.89 -8.26 -9.59
N GLY A 84 -9.84 -7.49 -9.86
CA GLY A 84 -8.46 -7.96 -9.85
C GLY A 84 -8.07 -8.81 -11.05
N ASN A 85 -8.87 -8.83 -12.12
CA ASN A 85 -8.56 -9.55 -13.36
C ASN A 85 -7.55 -8.80 -14.22
N SER A 86 -7.62 -7.47 -14.23
CA SER A 86 -6.64 -6.58 -14.84
C SER A 86 -6.34 -5.40 -13.90
N TRP A 87 -5.15 -4.84 -14.07
CA TRP A 87 -4.63 -3.79 -13.21
C TRP A 87 -3.95 -2.71 -14.05
N LYS A 88 -4.05 -1.46 -13.60
CA LYS A 88 -3.40 -0.29 -14.20
C LYS A 88 -2.70 0.52 -13.11
N GLU A 89 -1.61 1.18 -13.46
CA GLU A 89 -0.99 2.16 -12.55
C GLU A 89 -1.90 3.38 -12.44
N LYS A 90 -2.29 3.74 -11.21
CA LYS A 90 -3.08 4.95 -10.91
C LYS A 90 -2.17 6.11 -10.53
N ALA A 91 -1.16 5.85 -9.71
CA ALA A 91 -0.17 6.84 -9.28
C ALA A 91 1.14 6.17 -8.88
N TYR A 92 2.19 6.98 -8.77
CA TYR A 92 3.47 6.59 -8.21
C TYR A 92 4.04 7.66 -7.28
N PHE A 93 4.82 7.24 -6.31
CA PHE A 93 5.53 8.09 -5.36
C PHE A 93 6.93 7.54 -5.16
N ILE A 94 7.96 8.38 -5.26
CA ILE A 94 9.36 7.95 -5.07
C ILE A 94 9.87 8.54 -3.77
N TYR A 95 10.47 7.70 -2.93
CA TYR A 95 11.02 8.12 -1.65
C TYR A 95 12.28 7.37 -1.28
N LYS A 96 13.15 7.97 -0.47
CA LYS A 96 14.44 7.36 -0.12
C LYS A 96 14.31 6.16 0.83
N ASN A 97 13.25 6.15 1.63
CA ASN A 97 13.03 5.15 2.68
C ASN A 97 11.94 4.17 2.27
N SER A 98 12.02 2.94 2.79
CA SER A 98 10.95 1.95 2.61
C SER A 98 9.69 2.38 3.35
N PRO A 99 8.49 2.27 2.75
CA PRO A 99 7.25 2.53 3.47
C PRO A 99 7.06 1.52 4.61
N LYS A 100 6.76 2.00 5.82
CA LYS A 100 6.34 1.14 6.93
C LYS A 100 4.88 0.73 6.77
N GLU A 101 4.01 1.70 6.51
CA GLU A 101 2.57 1.48 6.38
C GLU A 101 2.00 2.35 5.26
N ILE A 102 0.99 1.82 4.57
CA ILE A 102 0.26 2.55 3.53
C ILE A 102 -1.24 2.42 3.81
N TYR A 103 -1.90 3.57 3.87
CA TYR A 103 -3.34 3.68 4.12
C TYR A 103 -4.03 4.29 2.91
N VAL A 104 -4.97 3.56 2.32
CA VAL A 104 -5.90 4.06 1.30
C VAL A 104 -7.26 4.15 1.98
N LEU A 105 -7.75 5.37 2.23
CA LEU A 105 -9.02 5.60 2.93
C LEU A 105 -10.20 5.67 1.96
N ASP A 106 -10.03 6.37 0.85
CA ASP A 106 -11.00 6.51 -0.23
C ASP A 106 -10.28 6.70 -1.58
N GLU A 107 -10.99 7.14 -2.63
CA GLU A 107 -10.44 7.20 -3.99
C GLU A 107 -9.32 8.24 -4.14
N GLU A 108 -9.28 9.22 -3.23
CA GLU A 108 -8.44 10.41 -3.31
C GLU A 108 -7.51 10.59 -2.11
N ASN A 109 -7.88 10.09 -0.92
CA ASN A 109 -7.20 10.35 0.35
C ASN A 109 -6.35 9.16 0.81
N TRP A 110 -5.05 9.22 0.56
CA TRP A 110 -4.11 8.15 0.94
C TRP A 110 -2.95 8.70 1.76
N TYR A 111 -2.32 7.81 2.52
CA TYR A 111 -1.21 8.12 3.41
C TYR A 111 -0.10 7.09 3.29
N VAL A 112 1.14 7.55 3.38
CA VAL A 112 2.33 6.69 3.43
C VAL A 112 3.14 7.11 4.65
N LEU A 113 3.28 6.19 5.59
CA LEU A 113 4.12 6.34 6.77
C LEU A 113 5.49 5.71 6.48
N PHE A 114 6.54 6.51 6.61
CA PHE A 114 7.93 6.06 6.62
C PHE A 114 8.42 5.90 8.06
N GLU A 115 9.68 6.22 8.35
CA GLU A 115 10.21 6.06 9.69
C GLU A 115 9.55 7.00 10.70
N ASP A 116 9.63 8.30 10.43
CA ASP A 116 9.11 9.42 11.22
C ASP A 116 8.43 10.48 10.32
N GLU A 117 8.15 10.11 9.07
CA GLU A 117 7.58 11.01 8.08
C GLU A 117 6.26 10.45 7.55
N LEU A 118 5.23 11.28 7.58
CA LEU A 118 3.92 10.96 7.02
C LEU A 118 3.69 11.81 5.78
N PHE A 119 3.38 11.17 4.67
CA PHE A 119 2.94 11.84 3.46
C PHE A 119 1.47 11.55 3.22
N LYS A 120 0.75 12.56 2.72
CA LYS A 120 -0.66 12.49 2.36
C LYS A 120 -0.86 12.90 0.91
N THR A 121 -1.80 12.26 0.24
CA THR A 121 -2.44 12.77 -0.98
C THR A 121 -3.93 12.98 -0.72
N ASN A 122 -4.52 13.95 -1.41
CA ASN A 122 -5.96 14.24 -1.42
C ASN A 122 -6.51 14.28 -2.86
N ASN A 123 -5.76 13.74 -3.82
CA ASN A 123 -6.11 13.74 -5.24
C ASN A 123 -5.69 12.43 -5.93
N GLY A 124 -5.75 11.32 -5.20
CA GLY A 124 -5.52 9.98 -5.74
C GLY A 124 -4.07 9.72 -6.12
N GLY A 125 -3.13 10.30 -5.38
CA GLY A 125 -1.70 10.09 -5.53
C GLY A 125 -1.01 10.96 -6.59
N ASN A 126 -1.72 11.93 -7.18
CA ASN A 126 -1.14 12.85 -8.17
C ASN A 126 -0.13 13.82 -7.52
N THR A 127 -0.43 14.31 -6.32
CA THR A 127 0.48 15.12 -5.52
C THR A 127 0.51 14.65 -4.07
N TRP A 128 1.66 14.83 -3.42
CA TRP A 128 1.89 14.41 -2.05
C TRP A 128 2.38 15.59 -1.22
N GLU A 129 1.79 15.76 -0.03
CA GLU A 129 2.20 16.72 0.97
C GLU A 129 2.80 15.98 2.18
N LYS A 130 3.90 16.50 2.73
CA LYS A 130 4.45 16.00 4.00
C LYS A 130 3.65 16.62 5.14
N LEU A 131 3.14 15.78 6.04
CA LEU A 131 2.46 16.20 7.24
C LEU A 131 3.43 16.25 8.42
N ASN A 132 3.18 17.19 9.33
CA ASN A 132 3.88 17.24 10.61
C ASN A 132 3.23 16.25 11.58
N ILE A 133 4.00 15.27 12.05
CA ILE A 133 3.58 14.29 13.06
C ILE A 133 4.47 14.40 14.29
N PRO A 134 4.02 13.92 15.47
CA PRO A 134 4.87 13.85 16.64
C PRO A 134 6.17 13.09 16.36
N GLN A 135 7.28 13.56 16.89
CA GLN A 135 8.57 12.87 16.74
C GLN A 135 8.50 11.47 17.35
N GLY A 136 9.15 10.50 16.71
CA GLY A 136 9.15 9.12 17.18
C GLY A 136 7.85 8.36 16.90
N THR A 137 6.94 8.91 16.09
CA THR A 137 5.75 8.19 15.61
C THR A 137 6.18 6.93 14.86
N PHE A 138 5.75 5.76 15.32
CA PHE A 138 6.06 4.48 14.66
C PHE A 138 4.82 3.72 14.19
N GLN A 139 3.62 4.16 14.58
CA GLN A 139 2.36 3.61 14.12
C GLN A 139 1.29 4.71 14.07
N ILE A 140 0.44 4.66 13.05
CA ILE A 140 -0.76 5.50 12.97
C ILE A 140 -1.99 4.62 12.76
N GLN A 141 -3.15 5.07 13.23
CA GLN A 141 -4.40 4.38 13.00
C GLN A 141 -5.50 5.39 12.66
N PHE A 142 -6.15 5.17 11.52
CA PHE A 142 -7.27 5.98 11.07
C PHE A 142 -8.57 5.42 11.64
N ILE A 143 -9.38 6.30 12.24
CA ILE A 143 -10.77 6.01 12.61
C ILE A 143 -11.69 6.41 11.45
N ASP A 144 -11.40 7.57 10.86
CA ASP A 144 -12.06 8.10 9.66
C ASP A 144 -11.07 9.00 8.89
N ASN A 145 -11.55 9.74 7.88
CA ASN A 145 -10.70 10.61 7.05
C ASN A 145 -10.24 11.92 7.73
N LYS A 146 -10.71 12.20 8.95
CA LYS A 146 -10.39 13.39 9.76
C LYS A 146 -9.79 13.04 11.12
N THR A 147 -9.99 11.82 11.60
CA THR A 147 -9.61 11.38 12.95
C THR A 147 -8.54 10.30 12.87
N VAL A 148 -7.35 10.61 13.38
CA VAL A 148 -6.15 9.75 13.33
C VAL A 148 -5.49 9.70 14.69
N TRP A 149 -5.12 8.50 15.15
CA TRP A 149 -4.31 8.28 16.34
C TRP A 149 -2.87 7.95 15.94
N ALA A 150 -1.90 8.43 16.70
CA ALA A 150 -0.48 8.14 16.49
C ALA A 150 0.14 7.61 17.79
N LEU A 151 0.86 6.50 17.69
CA LEU A 151 1.73 6.02 18.76
C LEU A 151 3.14 6.48 18.49
N ALA A 152 3.72 7.20 19.45
CA ALA A 152 5.05 7.77 19.35
C ALA A 152 5.91 7.34 20.55
N SER A 153 7.17 7.03 20.28
CA SER A 153 8.14 6.82 21.36
C SER A 153 8.43 8.16 22.03
N THR A 154 8.27 8.21 23.34
CA THR A 154 8.82 9.30 24.14
C THR A 154 10.31 8.98 24.33
N SER A 155 11.21 9.55 23.52
CA SER A 155 12.58 9.68 24.00
C SER A 155 12.51 10.63 25.19
N GLY A 156 12.51 10.07 26.39
CA GLY A 156 12.56 10.84 27.63
C GLY A 156 13.72 11.81 27.55
N GLY A 157 13.43 13.11 27.71
CA GLY A 157 14.47 14.11 27.85
C GLY A 157 15.37 13.73 29.03
N THR A 158 16.66 13.65 28.76
CA THR A 158 17.71 13.83 29.76
C THR A 158 18.40 15.14 29.45
#